data_AF-A0A369QET6-F1
#
_entry.id   AF-A0A369QET6-F1
#
_cell.length_a   1.000
_cell.length_b   1.000
_cell.length_c   1.000
_cell.angle_alpha   90.00
_cell.angle_beta   90.00
_cell.angle_gamma   90.00
#
_symmetry.space_group_name_H-M   'P 1'
#
loop_
_entity.id
_entity.type
_entity.pdbx_description
1 polymer ?
#
loop_
_entity_poly.entity_id
_entity_poly.type
_entity_poly.pdbx_seq_one_letter_code
_entity_poly.pdbx_strand_id
1 'polypeptide(L)'
;MLNGKAWTPKGNNGTSNYDVSFDPTFDGGTFDLRTYRYPDKSGKNQYLILYAFHLSTSGTYSFSNKRSSGVSYTDHKTGCEYASRDSINTYSSGTLTITKLDLNQRIISGKFEFTLAKPGCDTIKVTDGRFDKKL
;
A
#
# COMPACT_ATOMS: atom_id res chain seq x y z
N MET A 1 -3.54 -3.75 -10.71
CA MET A 1 -2.73 -3.19 -11.83
C MET A 1 -2.10 -1.86 -11.42
N LEU A 2 -0.89 -1.52 -11.86
CA LEU A 2 -0.27 -0.19 -11.72
C LEU A 2 -0.09 0.41 -13.11
N ASN A 3 -0.67 1.59 -13.37
CA ASN A 3 -0.68 2.27 -14.66
C ASN A 3 -1.07 1.32 -15.82
N GLY A 4 -2.12 0.52 -15.62
CA GLY A 4 -2.61 -0.45 -16.61
C GLY A 4 -1.76 -1.71 -16.79
N LYS A 5 -0.64 -1.85 -16.08
CA LYS A 5 0.24 -3.03 -16.15
C LYS A 5 0.11 -3.91 -14.91
N ALA A 6 0.35 -5.20 -15.07
CA ALA A 6 0.46 -6.12 -13.94
C ALA A 6 1.60 -5.67 -13.01
N TRP A 7 1.30 -5.61 -11.72
CA TRP A 7 2.26 -5.27 -10.68
C TRP A 7 2.12 -6.28 -9.57
N THR A 8 3.15 -7.09 -9.36
CA THR A 8 3.24 -8.06 -8.28
C THR A 8 4.59 -7.91 -7.58
N PRO A 9 4.66 -8.25 -6.29
CA PRO A 9 5.93 -8.40 -5.59
C PRO A 9 6.88 -9.32 -6.38
N LYS A 10 8.17 -8.98 -6.45
CA LYS A 10 9.17 -9.79 -7.17
C LYS A 10 10.61 -9.54 -6.71
N GLY A 11 11.37 -10.61 -6.51
CA GLY A 11 12.77 -10.53 -6.06
C GLY A 11 12.87 -10.62 -4.54
N ASN A 12 14.10 -10.51 -4.02
CA ASN A 12 14.40 -10.69 -2.60
C ASN A 12 15.63 -9.83 -2.23
N ASN A 13 15.56 -9.10 -1.11
CA ASN A 13 16.63 -8.28 -0.57
C ASN A 13 17.15 -8.77 0.80
N GLY A 14 16.87 -10.03 1.16
CA GLY A 14 17.07 -10.60 2.49
C GLY A 14 15.79 -10.67 3.35
N THR A 15 14.68 -10.08 2.88
CA THR A 15 13.37 -10.08 3.58
C THR A 15 12.22 -10.42 2.63
N SER A 16 11.05 -10.79 3.17
CA SER A 16 9.86 -11.05 2.34
C SER A 16 9.51 -9.81 1.49
N ASN A 17 9.21 -10.02 0.21
CA ASN A 17 8.81 -8.96 -0.71
C ASN A 17 7.32 -8.59 -0.62
N TYR A 18 6.57 -9.31 0.20
CA TYR A 18 5.18 -9.09 0.50
C TYR A 18 4.95 -9.42 1.97
N ASP A 19 4.54 -8.40 2.71
CA ASP A 19 4.16 -8.54 4.10
C ASP A 19 2.88 -7.74 4.37
N VAL A 20 2.02 -8.34 5.19
CA VAL A 20 0.78 -7.73 5.68
C VAL A 20 0.69 -8.05 7.15
N SER A 21 0.55 -7.03 7.96
CA SER A 21 0.44 -7.13 9.41
C SER A 21 -0.80 -6.39 9.90
N PHE A 22 -1.33 -6.85 11.03
CA PHE A 22 -2.45 -6.23 11.70
C PHE A 22 -2.30 -6.37 13.21
N ASP A 23 -2.32 -5.24 13.92
CA ASP A 23 -2.34 -5.17 15.38
C ASP A 23 -3.70 -4.61 15.84
N PRO A 24 -4.60 -5.44 16.40
CA PRO A 24 -5.90 -4.98 16.88
C PRO A 24 -5.83 -4.09 18.13
N THR A 25 -4.69 -4.06 18.84
CA THR A 25 -4.54 -3.40 20.13
C THR A 25 -3.92 -2.02 20.04
N PHE A 26 -3.18 -1.74 18.97
CA PHE A 26 -2.51 -0.46 18.76
C PHE A 26 -3.38 0.51 17.94
N ASP A 27 -3.54 1.74 18.44
CA ASP A 27 -4.27 2.85 17.82
C ASP A 27 -5.62 2.44 17.19
N GLY A 28 -6.44 1.73 17.97
CA GLY A 28 -7.78 1.27 17.57
C GLY A 28 -7.80 0.25 16.41
N GLY A 29 -6.67 -0.40 16.12
CA GLY A 29 -6.50 -1.34 15.02
C GLY A 29 -5.58 -0.76 13.96
N THR A 30 -4.36 -1.31 13.85
CA THR A 30 -3.33 -0.84 12.93
C THR A 30 -3.05 -1.89 11.86
N PHE A 31 -3.19 -1.48 10.60
CA PHE A 31 -2.88 -2.27 9.41
C PHE A 31 -1.64 -1.69 8.73
N ASP A 32 -0.75 -2.57 8.29
CA ASP A 32 0.39 -2.23 7.45
C ASP A 32 0.58 -3.30 6.38
N LEU A 33 0.65 -2.89 5.12
CA LEU A 33 1.03 -3.70 3.98
C LEU A 33 2.29 -3.10 3.37
N ARG A 34 3.35 -3.90 3.30
CA ARG A 34 4.62 -3.53 2.66
C ARG A 34 4.92 -4.51 1.57
N THR A 35 5.18 -3.97 0.38
CA THR A 35 5.63 -4.80 -0.72
C THR A 35 6.65 -4.07 -1.58
N TYR A 36 7.56 -4.85 -2.17
CA TYR A 36 8.51 -4.34 -3.13
C TYR A 36 8.69 -5.28 -4.31
N ARG A 37 9.25 -4.73 -5.39
CA ARG A 37 9.74 -5.52 -6.50
C ARG A 37 11.02 -4.98 -7.10
N TYR A 38 11.80 -5.85 -7.72
CA TYR A 38 12.88 -5.51 -8.64
C TYR A 38 12.37 -5.72 -10.09
N PRO A 39 11.98 -4.65 -10.80
CA PRO A 39 11.40 -4.78 -12.13
C PRO A 39 12.40 -5.26 -13.18
N ASP A 40 13.69 -5.01 -12.99
CA ASP A 40 14.78 -5.42 -13.88
C ASP A 40 16.06 -5.79 -13.07
N LYS A 41 17.16 -6.09 -13.78
CA LYS A 41 18.44 -6.51 -13.18
C LYS A 41 19.32 -5.34 -12.70
N SER A 42 18.83 -4.10 -12.71
CA SER A 42 19.60 -2.93 -12.26
C SER A 42 19.83 -2.88 -10.76
N GLY A 43 19.12 -3.70 -9.98
CA GLY A 43 19.12 -3.62 -8.51
C GLY A 43 18.33 -2.44 -7.95
N LYS A 44 17.67 -1.64 -8.79
CA LYS A 44 16.72 -0.61 -8.35
C LYS A 44 15.35 -1.24 -8.12
N ASN A 45 14.76 -1.03 -6.95
CA ASN A 45 13.45 -1.56 -6.60
C ASN A 45 12.37 -0.49 -6.63
N GLN A 46 11.13 -0.98 -6.59
CA GLN A 46 9.94 -0.19 -6.36
C GLN A 46 9.31 -0.65 -5.05
N TYR A 47 8.88 0.28 -4.20
CA TYR A 47 8.15 0.02 -2.96
C TYR A 47 6.72 0.51 -3.07
N LEU A 48 5.80 -0.24 -2.46
CA LEU A 48 4.43 0.17 -2.19
C LEU A 48 4.12 -0.15 -0.72
N ILE A 49 3.66 0.87 -0.01
CA ILE A 49 3.27 0.77 1.40
C ILE A 49 1.85 1.30 1.55
N LEU A 50 0.99 0.54 2.20
CA LEU A 50 -0.34 0.97 2.63
C LEU A 50 -0.41 0.87 4.15
N TYR A 51 -1.01 1.85 4.81
CA TYR A 51 -1.28 1.77 6.24
C TYR A 51 -2.65 2.34 6.57
N ALA A 52 -3.25 1.84 7.65
CA ALA A 52 -4.46 2.39 8.23
C ALA A 52 -4.47 2.21 9.75
N PHE A 53 -5.07 3.16 10.46
CA PHE A 53 -5.34 3.16 11.89
C PHE A 53 -6.84 3.16 12.13
N HIS A 54 -7.25 2.91 13.37
CA HIS A 54 -8.67 2.81 13.76
C HIS A 54 -9.42 1.76 12.93
N LEU A 55 -8.70 0.74 12.44
CA LEU A 55 -9.22 -0.37 11.64
C LEU A 55 -9.69 -1.47 12.59
N SER A 56 -10.87 -1.31 13.17
CA SER A 56 -11.44 -2.29 14.12
C SER A 56 -12.33 -3.34 13.43
N THR A 57 -12.77 -3.08 12.20
CA THR A 57 -13.72 -3.93 11.48
C THR A 57 -13.43 -3.96 9.97
N SER A 58 -14.07 -4.90 9.26
CA SER A 58 -14.12 -4.85 7.81
C SER A 58 -14.85 -3.59 7.33
N GLY A 59 -14.41 -2.99 6.23
CA GLY A 59 -14.93 -1.71 5.77
C GLY A 59 -14.01 -1.01 4.80
N THR A 60 -14.42 0.18 4.38
CA THR A 60 -13.68 1.02 3.43
C THR A 60 -13.07 2.23 4.13
N TYR A 61 -11.77 2.41 3.93
CA TYR A 61 -10.93 3.43 4.53
C TYR A 61 -10.40 4.33 3.41
N SER A 62 -10.64 5.64 3.51
CA SER A 62 -10.23 6.60 2.46
C SER A 62 -8.81 7.09 2.68
N PHE A 63 -7.97 6.98 1.64
CA PHE A 63 -6.62 7.57 1.64
C PHE A 63 -6.61 9.10 1.59
N SER A 64 -7.77 9.74 1.40
CA SER A 64 -7.91 11.19 1.52
C SER A 64 -7.86 11.65 2.98
N ASN A 65 -8.21 10.79 3.95
CA ASN A 65 -7.99 11.04 5.37
C ASN A 65 -6.56 10.63 5.78
N LYS A 66 -5.63 11.56 5.56
CA LYS A 66 -4.18 11.37 5.77
C LYS A 66 -3.77 11.10 7.22
N ARG A 67 -4.67 11.31 8.19
CA ARG A 67 -4.41 11.01 9.61
C ARG A 67 -4.65 9.53 9.93
N SER A 68 -5.66 8.93 9.31
CA SER A 68 -6.10 7.57 9.62
C SER A 68 -5.66 6.54 8.59
N SER A 69 -5.31 6.93 7.37
CA SER A 69 -4.76 5.99 6.39
C SER A 69 -3.90 6.68 5.35
N GLY A 70 -3.10 5.88 4.63
CA GLY A 70 -2.33 6.41 3.54
C GLY A 70 -1.59 5.37 2.73
N VAL A 71 -0.91 5.89 1.72
CA VAL A 71 -0.17 5.12 0.74
C VAL A 71 1.12 5.85 0.41
N SER A 72 2.19 5.08 0.25
CA SER A 72 3.46 5.55 -0.28
C SER A 72 3.91 4.66 -1.41
N TYR A 73 4.52 5.26 -2.43
CA TYR A 73 5.15 4.55 -3.54
C TYR A 73 6.52 5.16 -3.79
N THR A 74 7.51 4.31 -4.05
CA THR A 74 8.86 4.75 -4.40
C THR A 74 9.32 3.97 -5.61
N ASP A 75 9.91 4.66 -6.59
CA ASP A 75 10.61 4.05 -7.72
C ASP A 75 12.07 4.54 -7.74
N HIS A 76 12.98 3.68 -7.29
CA HIS A 76 14.41 4.02 -7.22
C HIS A 76 15.10 4.10 -8.58
N LYS A 77 14.44 3.67 -9.66
CA LYS A 77 14.95 3.83 -11.02
C LYS A 77 14.76 5.25 -11.54
N THR A 78 13.60 5.84 -11.27
CA THR A 78 13.26 7.21 -11.67
C THR A 78 13.64 8.24 -10.60
N GLY A 79 13.83 7.81 -9.35
CA GLY A 79 14.04 8.70 -8.21
C GLY A 79 12.75 9.30 -7.66
N CYS A 80 11.58 8.88 -8.17
CA CYS A 80 10.30 9.40 -7.73
C CYS A 80 9.83 8.71 -6.43
N GLU A 81 9.54 9.55 -5.43
CA GLU A 81 8.97 9.14 -4.15
C GLU A 81 7.69 9.94 -3.88
N TYR A 82 6.63 9.20 -3.57
CA TYR A 82 5.29 9.70 -3.27
C TYR A 82 4.93 9.22 -1.86
N ALA A 83 4.53 10.13 -0.99
CA ALA A 83 4.02 9.81 0.33
C ALA A 83 2.71 10.57 0.56
N SER A 84 1.60 9.89 0.80
CA SER A 84 0.30 10.55 0.96
C SER A 84 0.25 11.55 2.13
N ARG A 85 1.14 11.40 3.13
CA ARG A 85 1.31 12.34 4.25
C ARG A 85 1.96 13.65 3.83
N ASP A 86 2.76 13.69 2.78
CA ASP A 86 3.30 14.94 2.21
C ASP A 86 2.18 15.66 1.44
N SER A 87 1.38 16.42 2.17
CA SER A 87 0.27 17.18 1.59
C SER A 87 0.69 18.38 0.74
N ILE A 88 1.96 18.77 0.78
CA ILE A 88 2.46 19.94 0.05
C ILE A 88 2.80 19.53 -1.38
N ASN A 89 3.50 18.40 -1.56
CA ASN A 89 4.01 18.01 -2.87
C ASN A 89 3.34 16.76 -3.46
N THR A 90 2.56 16.02 -2.67
CA THR A 90 1.93 14.76 -3.13
C THR A 90 0.41 14.84 -3.07
N TYR A 91 -0.21 14.79 -4.25
CA TYR A 91 -1.62 14.49 -4.40
C TYR A 91 -1.86 13.00 -4.12
N SER A 92 -2.92 12.69 -3.37
CA SER A 92 -3.33 11.32 -3.06
C SER A 92 -4.85 11.22 -2.91
N SER A 93 -5.43 10.22 -3.56
CA SER A 93 -6.85 9.85 -3.45
C SER A 93 -7.02 8.36 -3.65
N GLY A 94 -7.99 7.74 -2.99
CA GLY A 94 -8.29 6.32 -3.17
C GLY A 94 -8.86 5.68 -1.93
N THR A 95 -8.92 4.36 -1.95
CA THR A 95 -9.50 3.56 -0.86
C THR A 95 -8.72 2.28 -0.60
N LEU A 96 -8.74 1.87 0.67
CA LEU A 96 -8.44 0.53 1.15
C LEU A 96 -9.76 -0.08 1.61
N THR A 97 -10.16 -1.21 1.04
CA THR A 97 -11.35 -1.96 1.47
C THR A 97 -10.93 -3.29 2.07
N ILE A 98 -11.16 -3.44 3.36
CA ILE A 98 -10.98 -4.70 4.08
C ILE A 98 -12.24 -5.54 3.87
N THR A 99 -12.12 -6.63 3.13
CA THR A 99 -13.24 -7.52 2.79
C THR A 99 -13.39 -8.66 3.78
N LYS A 100 -12.33 -9.01 4.50
CA LYS A 100 -12.34 -9.99 5.58
C LYS A 100 -11.33 -9.60 6.65
N LEU A 101 -11.79 -9.60 7.90
CA LEU A 101 -10.95 -9.51 9.10
C LEU A 101 -11.46 -10.53 10.11
N ASP A 102 -10.74 -11.64 10.26
CA ASP A 102 -11.07 -12.74 11.17
C ASP A 102 -9.87 -13.03 12.07
N LEU A 103 -9.94 -12.55 13.32
CA LEU A 103 -8.83 -12.68 14.27
C LEU A 103 -8.71 -14.08 14.86
N ASN A 104 -9.79 -14.87 14.84
CA ASN A 104 -9.77 -16.25 15.31
C ASN A 104 -9.03 -17.14 14.30
N GLN A 105 -9.33 -16.97 13.01
CA GLN A 105 -8.64 -17.69 11.92
C GLN A 105 -7.33 -17.03 11.51
N ARG A 106 -7.03 -15.84 12.05
CA ARG A 106 -5.91 -14.98 11.69
C ARG A 106 -5.88 -14.68 10.20
N ILE A 107 -6.97 -14.17 9.65
CA ILE A 107 -7.09 -13.85 8.22
C ILE A 107 -7.41 -12.37 8.06
N ILE A 108 -6.68 -11.71 7.16
CA ILE A 108 -7.03 -10.41 6.63
C ILE A 108 -6.93 -10.40 5.11
N SER A 109 -7.98 -9.93 4.45
CA SER A 109 -8.05 -9.85 2.99
C SER A 109 -8.74 -8.57 2.57
N GLY A 110 -8.36 -8.04 1.41
CA GLY A 110 -8.93 -6.79 0.94
C GLY A 110 -8.51 -6.38 -0.47
N LYS A 111 -9.02 -5.23 -0.86
CA LYS A 111 -8.78 -4.57 -2.14
C LYS A 111 -8.32 -3.13 -1.91
N PHE A 112 -7.60 -2.58 -2.86
CA PHE A 112 -7.22 -1.18 -2.83
C PHE A 112 -7.13 -0.58 -4.23
N GLU A 113 -7.45 0.69 -4.30
CA GLU A 113 -7.28 1.52 -5.48
C GLU A 113 -6.83 2.91 -5.04
N PHE A 114 -5.93 3.53 -5.79
CA PHE A 114 -5.49 4.88 -5.50
C PHE A 114 -4.86 5.56 -6.70
N THR A 115 -4.74 6.88 -6.61
CA THR A 115 -3.96 7.72 -7.50
C THR A 115 -2.98 8.56 -6.66
N LEU A 116 -1.72 8.59 -7.07
CA LEU A 116 -0.68 9.48 -6.57
C LEU A 116 -0.14 10.33 -7.70
N ALA A 117 0.08 11.62 -7.43
CA ALA A 117 0.75 12.52 -8.37
C ALA A 117 1.62 13.52 -7.61
N LYS A 118 2.75 13.90 -8.23
CA LYS A 118 3.74 14.83 -7.68
C LYS A 118 4.42 15.57 -8.84
N PRO A 119 4.68 16.88 -8.76
CA PRO A 119 5.39 17.60 -9.82
C PRO A 119 6.74 16.96 -10.17
N GLY A 120 7.04 16.87 -11.47
CA GLY A 120 8.29 16.26 -11.97
C GLY A 120 8.30 14.72 -11.98
N CYS A 121 7.18 14.08 -11.63
CA CYS A 121 7.04 12.63 -11.55
C CYS A 121 5.77 12.16 -12.27
N ASP A 122 5.78 10.93 -12.77
CA ASP A 122 4.60 10.33 -13.42
C ASP A 122 3.42 10.18 -12.44
N THR A 123 2.20 10.10 -12.97
CA THR A 123 1.06 9.72 -12.13
C THR A 123 1.07 8.21 -11.89
N ILE A 124 0.88 7.80 -10.65
CA ILE A 124 0.74 6.39 -10.26
C ILE A 124 -0.72 6.10 -9.98
N LYS A 125 -1.31 5.19 -10.74
CA LYS A 125 -2.70 4.76 -10.60
C LYS A 125 -2.77 3.26 -10.38
N VAL A 126 -3.35 2.86 -9.26
CA VAL A 126 -3.71 1.48 -8.96
C VAL A 126 -5.22 1.34 -8.97
N THR A 127 -5.75 0.40 -9.76
CA THR A 127 -7.21 0.23 -9.97
C THR A 127 -7.76 -1.14 -9.57
N ASP A 128 -6.89 -2.10 -9.30
CA ASP A 128 -7.27 -3.47 -8.94
C ASP A 128 -6.15 -4.06 -8.08
N GLY A 129 -5.86 -3.38 -6.99
CA GLY A 129 -4.99 -3.87 -5.93
C GLY A 129 -5.76 -4.87 -5.07
N ARG A 130 -5.12 -5.98 -4.71
CA ARG A 130 -5.71 -7.01 -3.86
C ARG A 130 -4.64 -7.62 -2.97
N PHE A 131 -5.04 -8.02 -1.78
CA PHE A 131 -4.20 -8.76 -0.86
C PHE A 131 -5.03 -9.79 -0.11
N ASP A 132 -4.38 -10.89 0.25
CA ASP A 132 -4.94 -11.94 1.08
C ASP A 132 -3.79 -12.51 1.93
N LYS A 133 -3.99 -12.57 3.24
CA LYS A 133 -2.95 -12.96 4.18
C LYS A 133 -3.52 -13.71 5.38
N LYS A 134 -2.83 -14.78 5.74
CA LYS A 134 -2.90 -15.36 7.08
C LYS A 134 -1.85 -14.69 7.99
N LEU A 135 -2.31 -14.09 9.09
CA LEU A 135 -1.55 -13.34 10.09
C LEU A 135 -0.83 -14.24 11.11
#